data_AF-A0A850A447-F1
#
_entry.id   AF-A0A850A447-F1
#
_cell.length_a   1.000
_cell.length_b   1.000
_cell.length_c   1.000
_cell.angle_alpha   90.00
_cell.angle_beta   90.00
_cell.angle_gamma   90.00
#
_symmetry.space_group_name_H-M   'P 1'
#
loop_
_entity.id
_entity.type
_entity.pdbx_description
1 polymer ?
#
loop_
_entity_poly.entity_id
_entity_poly.type
_entity_poly.pdbx_seq_one_letter_code
_entity_poly.pdbx_strand_id
1 'polypeptide(L)'
;TATLTPTATLTATATPTPTATATATPQGWRLITAGADTYIYRNFPTLNFRNDSQLLLAAPDASHVLLRFDLADLPPGAVVQQALLRIQVISPPPAAQIEAYQLLRPWEITAATWQRATWQEMWDAPGAASPLDRSPSPAGAAFLPTAAGEMTLDITPLAQAWAHGAANHGLLLRLRHESFQNLSLASLDTLAVDQRPRLELFLADGG
;
A
#
# COMPACT_ATOMS: atom_id res chain seq x y z
N THR A 1 -43.62 48.23 -50.53
CA THR A 1 -43.53 47.13 -49.54
C THR A 1 -42.10 46.63 -49.52
N ALA A 2 -41.37 46.83 -48.41
CA ALA A 2 -40.07 46.24 -48.18
C ALA A 2 -39.98 45.88 -46.68
N THR A 3 -39.82 44.59 -46.40
CA THR A 3 -39.81 44.01 -45.06
C THR A 3 -38.38 44.00 -44.53
N LEU A 4 -38.13 44.57 -43.34
CA LEU A 4 -36.83 44.50 -42.67
C LEU A 4 -36.80 43.27 -41.75
N THR A 5 -35.76 42.44 -41.92
CA THR A 5 -35.48 41.23 -41.15
C THR A 5 -34.85 41.60 -39.79
N PRO A 6 -35.24 40.95 -38.67
CA PRO A 6 -34.63 41.22 -37.37
C PRO A 6 -33.21 40.63 -37.23
N THR A 7 -32.31 41.42 -36.64
CA THR A 7 -30.91 41.09 -36.33
C THR A 7 -30.80 40.15 -35.13
N ALA A 8 -29.99 39.10 -35.22
CA ALA A 8 -29.74 38.15 -34.12
C ALA A 8 -28.88 38.76 -32.99
N THR A 9 -29.26 38.51 -31.75
CA THR A 9 -28.54 38.91 -30.53
C THR A 9 -27.42 37.91 -30.20
N LEU A 10 -26.19 38.39 -29.98
CA LEU A 10 -25.06 37.55 -29.60
C LEU A 10 -25.16 37.10 -28.13
N THR A 11 -25.06 35.79 -27.90
CA THR A 11 -25.03 35.18 -26.56
C THR A 11 -23.66 35.40 -25.91
N ALA A 12 -23.64 35.81 -24.64
CA ALA A 12 -22.40 36.00 -23.89
C ALA A 12 -21.72 34.64 -23.59
N THR A 13 -20.44 34.53 -23.91
CA THR A 13 -19.61 33.34 -23.65
C THR A 13 -19.28 33.25 -22.15
N ALA A 14 -19.48 32.08 -21.53
CA ALA A 14 -19.09 31.82 -20.15
C ALA A 14 -17.56 31.85 -19.97
N THR A 15 -17.07 32.59 -18.98
CA THR A 15 -15.65 32.63 -18.59
C THR A 15 -15.25 31.29 -17.96
N PRO A 16 -14.14 30.64 -18.39
CA PRO A 16 -13.70 29.41 -17.77
C PRO A 16 -13.24 29.65 -16.32
N THR A 17 -13.76 28.84 -15.39
CA THR A 17 -13.30 28.79 -13.99
C THR A 17 -11.85 28.32 -13.94
N PRO A 18 -10.94 28.99 -13.18
CA PRO A 18 -9.57 28.51 -13.05
C PRO A 18 -9.57 27.11 -12.42
N THR A 19 -8.99 26.15 -13.14
CA THR A 19 -8.74 24.80 -12.64
C THR A 19 -7.83 24.89 -11.42
N ALA A 20 -8.19 24.21 -10.33
CA ALA A 20 -7.32 24.11 -9.17
C ALA A 20 -5.98 23.49 -9.58
N THR A 21 -4.90 24.26 -9.46
CA THR A 21 -3.54 23.77 -9.72
C THR A 21 -3.20 22.71 -8.69
N ALA A 22 -2.88 21.50 -9.13
CA ALA A 22 -2.36 20.46 -8.25
C ALA A 22 -1.11 20.99 -7.52
N THR A 23 -1.10 20.92 -6.20
CA THR A 23 0.07 21.24 -5.38
C THR A 23 1.21 20.32 -5.82
N ALA A 24 2.28 20.89 -6.38
CA ALA A 24 3.46 20.13 -6.72
C ALA A 24 3.99 19.44 -5.45
N THR A 25 4.26 18.14 -5.53
CA THR A 25 4.98 17.41 -4.50
C THR A 25 6.30 18.16 -4.23
N PRO A 26 6.67 18.45 -2.97
CA PRO A 26 7.93 19.14 -2.69
C PRO A 26 9.10 18.41 -3.38
N GLN A 27 10.06 19.18 -3.89
CA GLN A 27 11.30 18.65 -4.48
C GLN A 27 11.87 17.54 -3.57
N GLY A 28 12.25 16.41 -4.16
CA GLY A 28 12.79 15.24 -3.44
C GLY A 28 11.78 14.14 -3.07
N TRP A 29 10.47 14.43 -3.01
CA TRP A 29 9.47 13.38 -2.77
C TRP A 29 9.12 12.64 -4.08
N ARG A 30 8.97 11.31 -3.97
CA ARG A 30 8.48 10.41 -5.01
C ARG A 30 7.27 9.66 -4.46
N LEU A 31 6.19 9.66 -5.23
CA LEU A 31 4.97 8.94 -4.89
C LEU A 31 4.87 7.66 -5.73
N ILE A 32 4.76 6.52 -5.07
CA ILE A 32 4.63 5.20 -5.69
C ILE A 32 3.26 4.62 -5.31
N THR A 33 2.47 4.31 -6.34
CA THR A 33 1.12 3.74 -6.21
C THR A 33 0.96 2.42 -6.95
N ALA A 34 1.91 2.08 -7.83
CA ALA A 34 1.93 0.81 -8.53
C ALA A 34 2.49 -0.30 -7.63
N GLY A 35 1.88 -1.47 -7.67
CA GLY A 35 2.24 -2.57 -6.79
C GLY A 35 1.30 -3.75 -6.89
N ALA A 36 1.40 -4.64 -5.91
CA ALA A 36 0.58 -5.81 -5.72
C ALA A 36 0.29 -6.00 -4.23
N ASP A 37 -0.94 -6.37 -3.89
CA ASP A 37 -1.31 -6.78 -2.55
C ASP A 37 -2.27 -7.96 -2.54
N THR A 38 -2.29 -8.64 -1.40
CA THR A 38 -3.30 -9.62 -1.03
C THR A 38 -3.19 -9.86 0.47
N TYR A 39 -4.06 -10.70 1.03
CA TYR A 39 -3.89 -11.20 2.38
C TYR A 39 -3.94 -12.72 2.38
N ILE A 40 -3.32 -13.31 3.40
CA ILE A 40 -3.27 -14.75 3.63
C ILE A 40 -3.89 -15.04 4.98
N TYR A 41 -4.79 -16.00 5.03
CA TYR A 41 -5.65 -16.21 6.19
C TYR A 41 -5.66 -17.67 6.66
N ARG A 42 -5.25 -17.92 7.90
CA ARG A 42 -5.11 -19.26 8.49
C ARG A 42 -6.39 -20.09 8.44
N ASN A 43 -7.55 -19.45 8.61
CA ASN A 43 -8.83 -20.15 8.62
C ASN A 43 -9.29 -20.58 7.21
N PHE A 44 -8.70 -20.01 6.16
CA PHE A 44 -8.92 -20.39 4.76
C PHE A 44 -7.56 -20.63 4.09
N PRO A 45 -6.83 -21.67 4.50
CA PRO A 45 -5.38 -21.73 4.30
C PRO A 45 -4.96 -21.94 2.84
N THR A 46 -5.89 -22.35 1.98
CA THR A 46 -5.69 -22.60 0.55
C THR A 46 -6.40 -21.59 -0.35
N LEU A 47 -7.11 -20.61 0.20
CA LEU A 47 -7.76 -19.56 -0.58
C LEU A 47 -6.79 -18.41 -0.84
N ASN A 48 -6.88 -17.86 -2.06
CA ASN A 48 -6.21 -16.63 -2.46
C ASN A 48 -7.25 -15.51 -2.49
N PHE A 49 -6.88 -14.33 -2.00
CA PHE A 49 -7.78 -13.19 -1.81
C PHE A 49 -7.39 -11.98 -2.67
N ARG A 50 -6.70 -12.20 -3.79
CA ARG A 50 -6.25 -11.15 -4.72
C ARG A 50 -7.35 -10.15 -5.09
N ASN A 51 -8.57 -10.63 -5.31
CA ASN A 51 -9.65 -9.81 -5.88
C ASN A 51 -10.47 -9.08 -4.81
N ASP A 52 -10.12 -9.24 -3.52
CA ASP A 52 -10.82 -8.56 -2.44
C ASP A 52 -10.45 -7.08 -2.43
N SER A 53 -11.47 -6.22 -2.38
CA SER A 53 -11.28 -4.76 -2.35
C SER A 53 -10.84 -4.23 -0.98
N GLN A 54 -10.68 -5.12 0.00
CA GLN A 54 -10.18 -4.83 1.35
C GLN A 54 -9.21 -5.92 1.80
N LEU A 55 -8.23 -5.54 2.59
CA LEU A 55 -7.23 -6.43 3.13
C LEU A 55 -7.52 -6.71 4.61
N LEU A 56 -7.60 -7.99 4.98
CA LEU A 56 -7.87 -8.41 6.35
C LEU A 56 -6.57 -8.67 7.11
N LEU A 57 -6.42 -8.00 8.25
CA LEU A 57 -5.50 -8.40 9.32
C LEU A 57 -6.30 -8.95 10.50
N ALA A 58 -5.83 -10.05 11.08
CA ALA A 58 -6.52 -10.71 12.18
C ALA A 58 -5.51 -11.19 13.22
N ALA A 59 -5.76 -10.84 14.48
CA ALA A 59 -4.97 -11.24 15.64
C ALA A 59 -5.72 -12.30 16.48
N PRO A 60 -5.01 -13.12 17.26
CA PRO A 60 -3.56 -13.28 17.22
C PRO A 60 -3.12 -14.11 16.00
N ASP A 61 -2.24 -13.53 15.17
CA ASP A 61 -1.49 -14.23 14.10
C ASP A 61 -2.37 -15.06 13.13
N ALA A 62 -3.59 -14.59 12.86
CA ALA A 62 -4.57 -15.33 12.08
C ALA A 62 -4.55 -14.93 10.60
N SER A 63 -4.33 -13.64 10.30
CA SER A 63 -4.26 -13.13 8.92
C SER A 63 -3.12 -12.12 8.77
N HIS A 64 -2.41 -12.22 7.65
CA HIS A 64 -1.31 -11.34 7.27
C HIS A 64 -1.58 -10.70 5.91
N VAL A 65 -1.19 -9.44 5.75
CA VAL A 65 -1.26 -8.75 4.45
C VAL A 65 0.11 -8.81 3.80
N LEU A 66 0.14 -9.17 2.52
CA LEU A 66 1.32 -9.10 1.67
C LEU A 66 1.16 -7.86 0.78
N LEU A 67 2.17 -6.99 0.77
CA LEU A 67 2.14 -5.75 -0.01
C LEU A 67 3.51 -5.51 -0.63
N ARG A 68 3.56 -5.23 -1.93
CA ARG A 68 4.78 -4.89 -2.66
C ARG A 68 4.52 -3.70 -3.58
N PHE A 69 5.33 -2.66 -3.46
CA PHE A 69 5.35 -1.55 -4.42
C PHE A 69 6.39 -1.79 -5.50
N ASP A 70 6.11 -1.31 -6.71
CA ASP A 70 7.07 -1.29 -7.80
C ASP A 70 8.05 -0.12 -7.62
N LEU A 71 9.33 -0.44 -7.53
CA LEU A 71 10.42 0.51 -7.31
C LEU A 71 11.39 0.55 -8.50
N ALA A 72 11.00 0.04 -9.67
CA ALA A 72 11.86 -0.03 -10.85
C ALA A 72 12.39 1.35 -11.30
N ASP A 73 11.62 2.41 -11.07
CA ASP A 73 12.00 3.79 -11.41
C ASP A 73 12.93 4.46 -10.38
N LEU A 74 13.27 3.77 -9.29
CA LEU A 74 14.20 4.30 -8.29
C LEU A 74 15.64 4.21 -8.83
N PRO A 75 16.41 5.31 -8.84
CA PRO A 75 17.81 5.26 -9.27
C PRO A 75 18.62 4.25 -8.44
N PRO A 76 19.45 3.39 -9.07
CA PRO A 76 20.33 2.50 -8.32
C PRO A 76 21.24 3.30 -7.39
N GLY A 77 21.28 2.91 -6.11
CA GLY A 77 22.07 3.61 -5.09
C GLY A 77 21.46 4.93 -4.60
N ALA A 78 20.20 5.23 -4.91
CA ALA A 78 19.50 6.37 -4.35
C ALA A 78 19.54 6.33 -2.81
N VAL A 79 19.80 7.49 -2.20
CA VAL A 79 19.75 7.64 -0.74
C VAL A 79 18.31 7.98 -0.35
N VAL A 80 17.60 7.02 0.22
CA VAL A 80 16.25 7.17 0.75
C VAL A 80 16.33 7.73 2.18
N GLN A 81 16.07 9.02 2.32
CA GLN A 81 16.05 9.67 3.63
C GLN A 81 14.79 9.32 4.44
N GLN A 82 13.67 9.09 3.74
CA GLN A 82 12.42 8.71 4.38
C GLN A 82 11.58 7.84 3.45
N ALA A 83 10.90 6.84 3.99
CA ALA A 83 9.91 6.04 3.27
C ALA A 83 8.67 5.83 4.12
N LEU A 84 7.57 6.48 3.74
CA LEU A 84 6.31 6.45 4.45
C LEU A 84 5.30 5.62 3.66
N LEU A 85 4.91 4.48 4.22
CA LEU A 85 3.77 3.72 3.76
C LEU A 85 2.49 4.34 4.33
N ARG A 86 1.59 4.76 3.46
CA ARG A 86 0.28 5.29 3.83
C ARG A 86 -0.82 4.33 3.43
N ILE A 87 -1.69 4.03 4.39
CA ILE A 87 -2.74 3.03 4.23
C ILE A 87 -4.02 3.56 4.86
N GLN A 88 -5.15 3.39 4.19
CA GLN A 88 -6.45 3.67 4.79
C GLN A 88 -6.92 2.52 5.69
N VAL A 89 -7.22 2.86 6.93
CA VAL A 89 -7.88 1.98 7.89
C VAL A 89 -9.38 2.13 7.76
N ILE A 90 -10.07 1.05 7.39
CA ILE A 90 -11.52 1.07 7.18
C ILE A 90 -12.29 0.79 8.47
N SER A 91 -11.81 -0.16 9.28
CA SER A 91 -12.43 -0.54 10.55
C SER A 91 -11.35 -0.82 11.59
N PRO A 92 -10.96 0.16 12.43
CA PRO A 92 -9.93 -0.02 13.43
C PRO A 92 -10.47 -0.79 14.65
N PRO A 93 -9.69 -1.73 15.23
CA PRO A 93 -9.94 -2.22 16.58
C PRO A 93 -9.63 -1.13 17.63
N PRO A 94 -10.17 -1.23 18.86
CA PRO A 94 -10.00 -0.21 19.91
C PRO A 94 -8.54 0.11 20.27
N ALA A 95 -7.66 -0.89 20.25
CA ALA A 95 -6.23 -0.73 20.45
C ALA A 95 -5.50 -1.92 19.82
N ALA A 96 -4.60 -1.65 18.88
CA ALA A 96 -3.65 -2.63 18.38
C ALA A 96 -2.50 -1.91 17.65
N GLN A 97 -1.42 -2.66 17.41
CA GLN A 97 -0.25 -2.19 16.68
C GLN A 97 -0.16 -2.96 15.37
N ILE A 98 0.15 -2.29 14.27
CA ILE A 98 0.61 -2.94 13.04
C ILE A 98 2.12 -2.99 13.05
N GLU A 99 2.66 -4.13 12.62
CA GLU A 99 4.07 -4.35 12.37
C GLU A 99 4.30 -4.71 10.90
N ALA A 100 5.34 -4.14 10.28
CA ALA A 100 5.81 -4.50 8.96
C ALA A 100 7.09 -5.32 9.04
N TYR A 101 7.11 -6.46 8.36
CA TYR A 101 8.26 -7.35 8.22
C TYR A 101 8.70 -7.39 6.76
N GLN A 102 10.00 -7.48 6.51
CA GLN A 102 10.49 -7.70 5.16
C GLN A 102 10.13 -9.12 4.71
N LEU A 103 9.57 -9.28 3.50
CA LEU A 103 9.48 -10.61 2.89
C LEU A 103 10.81 -10.97 2.23
N LEU A 104 11.29 -12.18 2.53
CA LEU A 104 12.55 -12.73 2.01
C LEU A 104 12.31 -13.80 0.94
N ARG A 105 11.14 -14.44 0.95
CA ARG A 105 10.71 -15.36 -0.11
C ARG A 105 9.84 -14.64 -1.14
N PRO A 106 10.04 -14.86 -2.45
CA PRO A 106 9.17 -14.32 -3.49
C PRO A 106 7.75 -14.89 -3.38
N TRP A 107 6.77 -14.10 -3.78
CA TRP A 107 5.37 -14.52 -3.84
C TRP A 107 4.68 -14.00 -5.10
N GLU A 108 3.65 -14.72 -5.49
CA GLU A 108 2.80 -14.43 -6.65
C GLU A 108 1.41 -14.04 -6.18
N ILE A 109 0.93 -12.86 -6.58
CA ILE A 109 -0.38 -12.34 -6.17
C ILE A 109 -1.54 -13.30 -6.50
N THR A 110 -1.44 -14.05 -7.59
CA THR A 110 -2.47 -15.00 -8.04
C THR A 110 -2.41 -16.36 -7.32
N ALA A 111 -1.38 -16.61 -6.52
CA ALA A 111 -1.10 -17.93 -5.94
C ALA A 111 -0.92 -17.91 -4.42
N ALA A 112 -0.56 -16.75 -3.86
CA ALA A 112 -0.24 -16.63 -2.44
C ALA A 112 -1.46 -16.99 -1.58
N THR A 113 -1.25 -17.89 -0.62
CA THR A 113 -2.23 -18.32 0.38
C THR A 113 -1.52 -18.42 1.73
N TRP A 114 -2.23 -18.83 2.79
CA TRP A 114 -1.58 -19.12 4.07
C TRP A 114 -0.51 -20.20 3.96
N GLN A 115 -0.69 -21.19 3.08
CA GLN A 115 0.26 -22.30 2.92
C GLN A 115 1.30 -22.03 1.83
N ARG A 116 0.96 -21.25 0.80
CA ARG A 116 1.76 -21.14 -0.43
C ARG A 116 2.23 -19.72 -0.70
N ALA A 117 3.47 -19.58 -1.16
CA ALA A 117 4.01 -18.32 -1.65
C ALA A 117 3.73 -18.14 -3.15
N THR A 118 3.87 -19.23 -3.92
CA THR A 118 3.71 -19.27 -5.39
C THR A 118 2.96 -20.54 -5.83
N TRP A 119 2.69 -20.68 -7.13
CA TRP A 119 2.17 -21.93 -7.69
C TRP A 119 3.14 -23.12 -7.63
N GLN A 120 4.40 -22.90 -7.27
CA GLN A 120 5.42 -23.95 -7.23
C GLN A 120 6.00 -24.16 -5.83
N GLU A 121 5.86 -23.18 -4.94
CA GLU A 121 6.50 -23.18 -3.63
C GLU A 121 5.51 -22.93 -2.48
N MET A 122 5.69 -23.71 -1.41
CA MET A 122 5.10 -23.44 -0.11
C MET A 122 5.89 -22.32 0.59
N TRP A 123 5.25 -21.64 1.54
CA TRP A 123 6.03 -20.96 2.58
C TRP A 123 6.83 -22.00 3.37
N ASP A 124 7.99 -21.64 3.87
CA ASP A 124 8.78 -22.52 4.75
C ASP A 124 8.02 -22.82 6.05
N ALA A 125 7.33 -21.82 6.59
CA ALA A 125 6.29 -22.01 7.59
C ALA A 125 4.99 -21.30 7.18
N PRO A 126 3.81 -21.94 7.35
CA PRO A 126 2.52 -21.33 7.00
C PRO A 126 2.37 -19.91 7.59
N GLY A 127 1.82 -19.01 6.80
CA GLY A 127 1.69 -17.59 7.13
C GLY A 127 2.96 -16.78 6.87
N ALA A 128 3.93 -17.31 6.12
CA ALA A 128 5.26 -16.74 5.93
C ALA A 128 5.96 -16.49 7.28
N ALA A 129 5.84 -17.45 8.21
CA ALA A 129 6.24 -17.25 9.61
C ALA A 129 7.72 -17.56 9.89
N SER A 130 8.40 -18.23 8.95
CA SER A 130 9.79 -18.65 9.13
C SER A 130 10.78 -17.51 8.89
N PRO A 131 11.97 -17.53 9.53
CA PRO A 131 13.09 -16.66 9.17
C PRO A 131 13.56 -16.79 7.70
N LEU A 132 13.17 -17.87 6.99
CA LEU A 132 13.42 -18.00 5.54
C LEU A 132 12.36 -17.28 4.69
N ASP A 133 11.18 -17.01 5.24
CA ASP A 133 10.09 -16.37 4.53
C ASP A 133 10.06 -14.85 4.77
N ARG A 134 10.43 -14.40 5.97
CA ARG A 134 10.45 -12.98 6.37
C ARG A 134 11.53 -12.65 7.38
N SER A 135 11.80 -11.36 7.58
CA SER A 135 12.71 -10.88 8.63
C SER A 135 12.23 -11.29 10.03
N PRO A 136 13.14 -11.62 10.97
CA PRO A 136 12.78 -12.06 12.32
C PRO A 136 12.22 -10.92 13.18
N SER A 137 12.60 -9.67 12.90
CA SER A 137 12.11 -8.46 13.56
C SER A 137 11.36 -7.57 12.57
N PRO A 138 10.40 -6.76 13.04
CA PRO A 138 9.74 -5.80 12.18
C PRO A 138 10.71 -4.69 11.79
N ALA A 139 10.59 -4.21 10.55
CA ALA A 139 11.32 -3.05 10.06
C ALA A 139 10.62 -1.72 10.38
N GLY A 140 9.34 -1.78 10.75
CA GLY A 140 8.54 -0.65 11.20
C GLY A 140 7.33 -1.12 11.99
N ALA A 141 6.85 -0.28 12.90
CA ALA A 141 5.60 -0.53 13.63
C ALA A 141 4.87 0.79 13.95
N ALA A 142 3.55 0.75 14.01
CA ALA A 142 2.72 1.90 14.34
C ALA A 142 1.46 1.49 15.10
N PHE A 143 1.03 2.33 16.04
CA PHE A 143 -0.28 2.16 16.67
C PHE A 143 -1.38 2.56 15.69
N LEU A 144 -2.48 1.83 15.75
CA LEU A 144 -3.65 2.15 14.93
C LEU A 144 -4.35 3.41 15.43
N PRO A 145 -4.98 4.18 14.51
CA PRO A 145 -5.87 5.25 14.89
C PRO A 145 -7.11 4.69 15.61
N THR A 146 -7.69 5.49 16.50
CA THR A 146 -8.93 5.12 17.22
C THR A 146 -10.19 5.24 16.36
N ALA A 147 -10.07 5.78 15.15
CA ALA A 147 -11.14 5.96 14.18
C ALA A 147 -10.62 5.61 12.78
N ALA A 148 -11.55 5.29 11.86
CA ALA A 148 -11.20 5.04 10.47
C ALA A 148 -10.49 6.26 9.86
N GLY A 149 -9.53 6.01 8.96
CA GLY A 149 -8.73 7.05 8.34
C GLY A 149 -7.34 6.59 7.96
N GLU A 150 -6.55 7.52 7.45
CA GLU A 150 -5.19 7.23 6.99
C GLU A 150 -4.26 6.99 8.17
N MET A 151 -3.47 5.93 8.10
CA MET A 151 -2.32 5.71 8.96
C MET A 151 -1.02 5.78 8.16
N THR A 152 0.05 6.10 8.86
CA THR A 152 1.41 6.13 8.32
C THR A 152 2.28 5.11 9.05
N LEU A 153 3.05 4.35 8.29
CA LEU A 153 4.07 3.44 8.79
C LEU A 153 5.41 3.78 8.15
N ASP A 154 6.42 4.04 8.97
CA ASP A 154 7.78 4.26 8.50
C ASP A 154 8.42 2.92 8.14
N ILE A 155 8.86 2.80 6.89
CA ILE A 155 9.58 1.64 6.35
C ILE A 155 10.91 2.05 5.70
N THR A 156 11.47 3.18 6.12
CA THR A 156 12.74 3.74 5.61
C THR A 156 13.85 2.69 5.52
N PRO A 157 14.06 1.81 6.53
CA PRO A 157 15.09 0.79 6.44
C PRO A 157 14.90 -0.19 5.26
N LEU A 158 13.65 -0.53 4.92
CA LEU A 158 13.35 -1.43 3.81
C LEU A 158 13.58 -0.76 2.46
N ALA A 159 13.06 0.46 2.30
CA ALA A 159 13.21 1.22 1.07
C ALA A 159 14.69 1.54 0.77
N GLN A 160 15.47 1.89 1.80
CA GLN A 160 16.92 2.07 1.67
C GLN A 160 17.61 0.77 1.21
N ALA A 161 17.26 -0.38 1.80
CA ALA A 161 17.84 -1.66 1.39
C ALA A 161 17.52 -2.01 -0.07
N TRP A 162 16.28 -1.80 -0.51
CA TRP A 162 15.87 -2.01 -1.90
C TRP A 162 16.59 -1.05 -2.87
N ALA A 163 16.76 0.21 -2.50
CA ALA A 163 17.53 1.19 -3.29
C ALA A 163 19.01 0.79 -3.48
N HIS A 164 19.56 0.04 -2.52
CA HIS A 164 20.92 -0.52 -2.58
C HIS A 164 20.99 -1.93 -3.17
N GLY A 165 19.93 -2.40 -3.83
CA GLY A 165 19.94 -3.65 -4.60
C GLY A 165 19.52 -4.90 -3.83
N ALA A 166 18.99 -4.77 -2.61
CA ALA A 166 18.32 -5.90 -1.97
C ALA A 166 17.07 -6.30 -2.78
N ALA A 167 16.77 -7.60 -2.81
CA ALA A 167 15.57 -8.09 -3.48
C ALA A 167 14.30 -7.49 -2.84
N ASN A 168 13.43 -6.93 -3.67
CA ASN A 168 12.13 -6.41 -3.25
C ASN A 168 11.05 -7.48 -3.44
N HIS A 169 10.81 -8.28 -2.41
CA HIS A 169 9.63 -9.15 -2.33
C HIS A 169 8.47 -8.48 -1.58
N GLY A 170 8.60 -7.19 -1.27
CA GLY A 170 7.62 -6.44 -0.48
C GLY A 170 7.73 -6.72 1.01
N LEU A 171 6.60 -6.52 1.69
CA LEU A 171 6.49 -6.61 3.13
C LEU A 171 5.26 -7.43 3.54
N LEU A 172 5.33 -7.97 4.74
CA LEU A 172 4.23 -8.59 5.45
C LEU A 172 3.77 -7.65 6.56
N LEU A 173 2.51 -7.24 6.54
CA LEU A 173 1.88 -6.57 7.66
C LEU A 173 1.21 -7.59 8.57
N ARG A 174 1.37 -7.37 9.87
CA ARG A 174 0.75 -8.18 10.91
C ARG A 174 0.12 -7.27 11.96
N LEU A 175 -1.06 -7.66 12.44
CA LEU A 175 -1.67 -7.06 13.61
C LEU A 175 -1.11 -7.71 14.87
N ARG A 176 -0.37 -6.94 15.68
CA ARG A 176 0.13 -7.34 16.99
C ARG A 176 -0.90 -7.00 18.06
N HIS A 177 -1.57 -8.04 18.53
CA HIS A 177 -2.49 -7.99 19.66
C HIS A 177 -2.63 -9.40 20.27
N GLU A 178 -2.92 -9.50 21.57
CA GLU A 178 -3.01 -10.78 22.29
C GLU A 178 -4.41 -11.40 22.25
N SER A 179 -5.45 -10.56 22.22
CA SER A 179 -6.84 -11.01 22.05
C SER A 179 -7.29 -10.95 20.58
N PHE A 180 -8.40 -11.64 20.29
CA PHE A 180 -9.02 -11.59 18.97
C PHE A 180 -9.41 -10.17 18.58
N GLN A 181 -8.84 -9.71 17.46
CA GLN A 181 -9.12 -8.43 16.84
C GLN A 181 -9.01 -8.58 15.33
N ASN A 182 -9.89 -7.90 14.60
CA ASN A 182 -9.80 -7.80 13.15
C ASN A 182 -9.62 -6.35 12.75
N LEU A 183 -8.96 -6.15 11.61
CA LEU A 183 -8.73 -4.87 11.00
C LEU A 183 -8.88 -5.02 9.49
N SER A 184 -9.67 -4.14 8.89
CA SER A 184 -9.75 -4.01 7.44
C SER A 184 -8.97 -2.79 6.97
N LEU A 185 -8.10 -2.99 6.00
CA LEU A 185 -7.36 -1.94 5.29
C LEU A 185 -7.88 -1.82 3.86
N ALA A 186 -7.71 -0.66 3.24
CA ALA A 186 -7.92 -0.54 1.80
C ALA A 186 -6.87 -1.36 1.01
N SER A 187 -7.31 -1.93 -0.10
CA SER A 187 -6.49 -2.66 -1.08
C SER A 187 -6.08 -1.73 -2.23
N LEU A 188 -5.06 -2.09 -2.99
CA LEU A 188 -4.72 -1.48 -4.28
C LEU A 188 -5.85 -1.65 -5.31
N ASP A 189 -6.76 -2.61 -5.12
CA ASP A 189 -7.96 -2.82 -5.93
C ASP A 189 -9.20 -2.08 -5.39
N THR A 190 -9.07 -1.30 -4.30
CA THR A 190 -10.16 -0.45 -3.80
C THR A 190 -10.63 0.54 -4.87
N LEU A 191 -11.96 0.71 -5.02
CA LEU A 191 -12.55 1.59 -6.04
C LEU A 191 -12.20 3.07 -5.84
N ALA A 192 -12.20 3.54 -4.59
CA ALA A 192 -11.74 4.86 -4.23
C ALA A 192 -10.21 4.92 -4.32
N VAL A 193 -9.71 5.45 -5.44
CA VAL A 193 -8.26 5.45 -5.77
C VAL A 193 -7.45 6.26 -4.75
N ASP A 194 -8.03 7.32 -4.19
CA ASP A 194 -7.45 8.14 -3.13
C ASP A 194 -7.30 7.40 -1.79
N GLN A 195 -7.99 6.27 -1.63
CA GLN A 195 -7.90 5.42 -0.44
C GLN A 195 -6.89 4.28 -0.58
N ARG A 196 -6.34 4.04 -1.77
CA ARG A 196 -5.41 2.94 -2.01
C ARG A 196 -4.10 3.13 -1.23
N PRO A 197 -3.45 2.03 -0.80
CA PRO A 197 -2.11 2.10 -0.24
C PRO A 197 -1.14 2.84 -1.18
N ARG A 198 -0.27 3.67 -0.61
CA ARG A 198 0.79 4.35 -1.36
C ARG A 198 2.08 4.42 -0.56
N LEU A 199 3.19 4.47 -1.27
CA LEU A 199 4.51 4.66 -0.69
C LEU A 199 5.07 6.01 -1.11
N GLU A 200 5.38 6.85 -0.12
CA GLU A 200 6.02 8.14 -0.33
C GLU A 200 7.49 8.03 0.07
N LEU A 201 8.39 8.33 -0.86
CA LEU A 201 9.83 8.29 -0.65
C LEU A 201 10.40 9.71 -0.69
N PHE A 202 11.20 10.08 0.29
CA PHE A 202 12.03 11.29 0.24
C PHE A 202 13.46 10.87 -0.08
N LEU A 203 13.97 11.32 -1.22
CA LEU A 203 15.33 11.03 -1.66
C LEU A 203 16.24 12.22 -1.35
N ALA A 204 17.47 11.95 -0.96
CA ALA A 204 18.49 12.99 -0.92
C ALA A 204 18.71 13.54 -2.34
N ASP A 205 18.86 14.85 -2.46
CA ASP A 205 19.30 15.44 -3.72
C ASP A 205 20.68 14.85 -4.07
N GLY A 206 20.79 14.27 -5.28
CA GLY A 206 22.05 13.73 -5.77
C GLY A 206 23.07 14.86 -5.89
N GLY A 207 24.13 14.80 -5.09
CA GLY A 207 25.31 15.68 -5.22
C GLY A 207 26.13 15.35 -6.46
#